data_AF-A0A093ENN3-F1
#
_entry.id   AF-A0A093ENN3-F1
#
_cell.length_a   1.000
_cell.length_b   1.000
_cell.length_c   1.000
_cell.angle_alpha   90.00
_cell.angle_beta   90.00
_cell.angle_gamma   90.00
#
_symmetry.space_group_name_H-M   'P 1'
#
loop_
_entity.id
_entity.type
_entity.pdbx_description
1 polymer ?
#
loop_
_entity_poly.entity_id
_entity_poly.type
_entity_poly.pdbx_seq_one_letter_code
_entity_poly.pdbx_strand_id
1 'polypeptide(L)'
;GNRAEMFDAFICYCQKDLQFVQEMIRELEQTEFKLKLCVFDRDVLPGTCVWSISGELIERRCRRMVVVISDDYLESDECDFQTKFALSLSPGARLKRLIPVKCKTMKNEFPSILRFITICDYTNPCTKKWFWMRLAKSLMLP
;
A
#
# COMPACT_ATOMS: atom_id res chain seq x y z
N GLY A 1 20.66 -19.73 -8.36
CA GLY A 1 19.26 -20.20 -8.30
C GLY A 1 18.39 -19.06 -7.84
N ASN A 2 17.68 -18.40 -8.76
CA ASN A 2 16.80 -17.28 -8.42
C ASN A 2 15.51 -17.82 -7.80
N ARG A 3 15.46 -17.91 -6.46
CA ARG A 3 14.17 -17.94 -5.76
C ARG A 3 13.51 -16.60 -6.08
N ALA A 4 12.39 -16.62 -6.80
CA ALA A 4 11.60 -15.41 -7.03
C ALA A 4 11.24 -14.83 -5.65
N GLU A 5 11.78 -13.65 -5.33
CA GLU A 5 11.46 -12.99 -4.07
C GLU A 5 9.99 -12.59 -4.08
N MET A 6 9.26 -13.02 -3.06
CA MET A 6 7.89 -12.58 -2.81
C MET A 6 7.91 -11.36 -1.89
N PHE A 7 6.95 -10.47 -2.13
CA PHE A 7 6.67 -9.28 -1.35
C PHE A 7 5.41 -9.49 -0.53
N ASP A 8 5.44 -9.00 0.71
CA ASP A 8 4.28 -9.01 1.59
C ASP A 8 3.23 -8.01 1.09
N ALA A 9 3.69 -6.84 0.60
CA ALA A 9 2.79 -5.89 -0.02
C ALA A 9 3.42 -5.01 -1.11
N PHE A 10 2.56 -4.60 -2.04
CA PHE A 10 2.80 -3.52 -2.99
C PHE A 10 2.16 -2.23 -2.48
N ILE A 11 2.84 -1.08 -2.61
CA ILE A 11 2.32 0.22 -2.18
C ILE A 11 1.99 1.07 -3.41
N CYS A 12 0.70 1.38 -3.57
CA CYS A 12 0.20 2.39 -4.49
C CYS A 12 0.12 3.74 -3.77
N TYR A 13 0.66 4.78 -4.36
CA TYR A 13 0.64 6.13 -3.80
C TYR A 13 0.83 7.18 -4.91
N CYS A 14 0.37 8.40 -4.66
CA CYS A 14 0.65 9.55 -5.51
C CYS A 14 2.03 10.10 -5.17
N GLN A 15 2.80 10.61 -6.14
CA GLN A 15 4.14 11.15 -5.90
C GLN A 15 4.16 12.28 -4.84
N LYS A 16 3.06 13.03 -4.69
CA LYS A 16 2.91 14.04 -3.64
C LYS A 16 2.85 13.47 -2.21
N ASP A 17 2.52 12.19 -2.06
CA ASP A 17 2.47 11.47 -0.78
C ASP A 17 3.75 10.65 -0.51
N LEU A 18 4.78 10.84 -1.34
CA LEU A 18 6.07 10.15 -1.23
C LEU A 18 6.65 10.21 0.19
N GLN A 19 6.64 11.38 0.81
CA GLN A 19 7.21 11.56 2.15
C GLN A 19 6.55 10.66 3.20
N PHE A 20 5.22 10.51 3.14
CA PHE A 20 4.48 9.61 4.01
C PHE A 20 4.80 8.13 3.71
N VAL A 21 4.95 7.79 2.42
CA VAL A 21 5.29 6.43 1.99
C VAL A 21 6.69 6.02 2.44
N GLN A 22 7.65 6.96 2.41
CA GLN A 22 9.00 6.73 2.93
C GLN A 22 8.99 6.46 4.44
N GLU A 23 8.24 7.25 5.21
CA GLU A 23 8.02 7.00 6.64
C GLU A 23 7.37 5.63 6.86
N MET A 24 6.32 5.32 6.11
CA MET A 24 5.62 4.04 6.19
C MET A 24 6.54 2.85 5.93
N ILE A 25 7.34 2.89 4.86
CA ILE A 25 8.27 1.80 4.54
C ILE A 25 9.27 1.63 5.67
N ARG A 26 9.88 2.72 6.13
CA ARG A 26 10.86 2.69 7.22
C ARG A 26 10.28 2.10 8.50
N GLU A 27 9.10 2.55 8.91
CA GLU A 27 8.44 2.07 10.13
C GLU A 27 8.03 0.60 10.01
N LEU A 28 7.48 0.19 8.86
CA LEU A 28 7.06 -1.19 8.60
C LEU A 28 8.25 -2.16 8.51
N GLU A 29 9.36 -1.76 7.90
CA GLU A 29 10.60 -2.56 7.84
C GLU A 29 11.28 -2.68 9.21
N GLN A 30 11.17 -1.65 10.05
CA GLN A 30 11.70 -1.65 11.43
C GLN A 30 10.83 -2.43 12.42
N THR A 31 9.60 -2.78 12.05
CA THR A 31 8.79 -3.66 12.89
C THR A 31 9.39 -5.06 13.01
N GLU A 32 9.01 -5.78 14.07
CA GLU A 32 9.46 -7.16 14.33
C GLU A 32 9.13 -8.14 13.18
N PHE A 33 8.22 -7.76 12.28
CA PHE A 33 7.77 -8.58 11.16
C PHE A 33 8.72 -8.55 9.95
N LYS A 34 9.66 -7.59 9.86
CA LYS A 34 10.63 -7.44 8.75
C LYS A 34 9.96 -7.56 7.36
N LEU A 35 8.89 -6.81 7.17
CA LEU A 35 8.05 -6.87 5.96
C LEU A 35 8.85 -6.51 4.71
N LYS A 36 8.62 -7.26 3.62
CA LYS A 36 9.15 -6.94 2.29
C LYS A 36 8.12 -6.15 1.50
N LEU A 37 8.38 -4.86 1.32
CA LEU A 37 7.50 -3.94 0.62
C LEU A 37 8.09 -3.59 -0.75
N CYS A 38 7.22 -3.34 -1.73
CA CYS A 38 7.62 -2.92 -3.07
C CYS A 38 6.73 -1.76 -3.55
N VAL A 39 7.29 -0.93 -4.43
CA VAL A 39 6.61 0.23 -5.02
C VAL A 39 6.85 0.25 -6.52
N PHE A 40 6.06 1.04 -7.26
CA PHE A 40 6.20 1.09 -8.72
C PHE A 40 7.49 1.78 -9.18
N ASP A 41 7.90 2.81 -8.44
CA ASP A 41 8.96 3.72 -8.84
C ASP A 41 10.33 3.33 -8.23
N ARG A 42 11.39 3.39 -9.05
CA ARG A 42 12.73 2.88 -8.73
C ARG A 42 13.57 3.88 -7.94
N ASP A 43 13.26 5.17 -8.06
CA ASP A 43 14.10 6.26 -7.57
C ASP A 43 13.59 6.87 -6.24
N VAL A 44 12.64 6.17 -5.61
CA VAL A 44 11.86 6.63 -4.45
C VAL A 44 12.72 6.76 -3.20
N LEU A 45 13.72 5.89 -3.02
CA LEU A 45 14.62 5.87 -1.87
C LEU A 45 15.96 5.19 -2.22
N PRO A 46 17.09 5.92 -2.24
CA PRO A 46 18.41 5.29 -2.21
C PRO A 46 18.65 4.68 -0.81
N GLY A 47 18.76 3.35 -0.71
CA GLY A 47 19.20 2.66 0.51
C GLY A 47 18.14 1.83 1.25
N THR A 48 16.88 1.82 0.82
CA THR A 48 15.88 0.82 1.25
C THR A 48 15.74 -0.29 0.21
N CYS A 49 15.41 -1.51 0.64
CA CYS A 49 15.26 -2.68 -0.22
C CYS A 49 13.92 -2.65 -0.98
N VAL A 50 13.69 -1.57 -1.73
CA VAL A 50 12.48 -1.37 -2.54
C VAL A 50 12.73 -1.91 -3.94
N TRP A 51 11.90 -2.85 -4.37
CA TRP A 51 12.04 -3.50 -5.67
C TRP A 51 11.01 -2.95 -6.66
N SER A 52 11.48 -2.45 -7.80
CA SER A 52 10.61 -2.10 -8.94
C SER A 52 10.18 -3.38 -9.66
N ILE A 53 8.88 -3.57 -9.80
CA ILE A 53 8.30 -4.76 -10.43
C ILE A 53 7.20 -4.36 -11.41
N SER A 54 7.13 -5.06 -12.55
CA SER A 54 6.07 -4.87 -13.55
C SER A 54 4.72 -5.39 -13.04
N GLY A 55 3.61 -4.95 -13.67
CA GLY A 55 2.26 -5.37 -13.28
C GLY A 55 2.08 -6.88 -13.12
N GLU A 56 2.61 -7.68 -14.06
CA GLU A 56 2.57 -9.15 -14.00
C GLU A 56 3.33 -9.71 -12.77
N LEU A 57 4.41 -9.05 -12.37
CA LEU A 57 5.17 -9.44 -11.19
C LEU A 57 4.44 -9.04 -9.90
N ILE A 58 3.68 -7.94 -9.89
CA ILE A 58 2.84 -7.54 -8.75
C ILE A 58 1.82 -8.64 -8.46
N GLU A 59 1.13 -9.14 -9.48
CA GLU A 59 0.17 -10.23 -9.33
C GLU A 59 0.79 -11.50 -8.75
N ARG A 60 1.97 -11.88 -9.25
CA ARG A 60 2.61 -13.15 -8.91
C ARG A 60 3.47 -13.10 -7.65
N ARG A 61 3.97 -11.92 -7.28
CA ARG A 61 4.96 -11.76 -6.19
C ARG A 61 4.40 -11.01 -4.99
N CYS A 62 3.33 -10.24 -5.10
CA CYS A 62 2.78 -9.48 -3.98
C CYS A 62 1.55 -10.16 -3.38
N ARG A 63 1.56 -10.38 -2.06
CA ARG A 63 0.43 -10.97 -1.35
C ARG A 63 -0.71 -9.98 -1.11
N ARG A 64 -0.35 -8.73 -0.83
CA ARG A 64 -1.29 -7.64 -0.57
C ARG A 64 -0.94 -6.37 -1.32
N MET A 65 -1.89 -5.44 -1.32
CA MET A 65 -1.71 -4.12 -1.87
C MET A 65 -2.17 -3.07 -0.85
N VAL A 66 -1.28 -2.14 -0.53
CA VAL A 66 -1.55 -0.96 0.28
C VAL A 66 -1.83 0.20 -0.66
N VAL A 67 -2.96 0.86 -0.49
CA VAL A 67 -3.34 2.01 -1.31
C VAL A 67 -3.32 3.23 -0.41
N VAL A 68 -2.37 4.14 -0.61
CA VAL A 68 -2.26 5.39 0.14
C VAL A 68 -3.18 6.42 -0.51
N ILE A 69 -4.26 6.75 0.20
CA ILE A 69 -5.34 7.58 -0.31
C ILE A 69 -5.18 9.01 0.19
N SER A 70 -5.31 9.93 -0.75
CA SER A 70 -5.30 11.37 -0.62
C SER A 70 -6.19 11.99 -1.68
N ASP A 71 -6.56 13.27 -1.54
CA ASP A 71 -7.27 14.00 -2.62
C ASP A 71 -6.47 13.93 -3.94
N ASP A 72 -5.14 14.06 -3.87
CA ASP A 72 -4.25 13.95 -5.03
C ASP A 72 -4.22 12.55 -5.65
N TYR A 73 -4.32 11.50 -4.83
CA TYR A 73 -4.41 10.11 -5.30
C TYR A 73 -5.70 9.87 -6.08
N LEU A 74 -6.80 10.48 -5.63
CA LEU A 74 -8.11 10.34 -6.28
C LEU A 74 -8.20 11.09 -7.61
N GLU A 75 -7.38 12.12 -7.80
CA GLU A 75 -7.30 12.92 -9.03
C GLU A 75 -6.26 12.40 -10.03
N SER A 76 -5.39 11.45 -9.65
CA SER A 76 -4.34 10.91 -10.51
C SER A 76 -4.84 9.70 -11.33
N ASP A 77 -4.75 9.82 -12.65
CA ASP A 77 -5.10 8.74 -13.60
C ASP A 77 -4.19 7.51 -13.42
N GLU A 78 -2.93 7.71 -13.05
CA GLU A 78 -2.00 6.62 -12.74
C GLU A 78 -2.46 5.83 -11.51
N CYS A 79 -2.97 6.53 -10.50
CA CYS A 79 -3.47 5.94 -9.26
C CYS A 79 -4.80 5.20 -9.47
N ASP A 80 -5.67 5.73 -10.33
CA ASP A 80 -6.91 5.05 -10.75
C ASP A 80 -6.59 3.75 -11.51
N PHE A 81 -5.63 3.78 -12.44
CA PHE A 81 -5.16 2.58 -13.12
C PHE A 81 -4.61 1.54 -12.14
N GLN A 82 -3.75 1.95 -11.19
CA GLN A 82 -3.20 1.04 -10.18
C GLN A 82 -4.30 0.43 -9.29
N THR A 83 -5.29 1.22 -8.89
CA THR A 83 -6.43 0.74 -8.08
C THR A 83 -7.27 -0.26 -8.88
N LYS A 84 -7.62 0.06 -10.13
CA LYS A 84 -8.35 -0.86 -11.02
C LYS A 84 -7.57 -2.13 -11.28
N PHE A 85 -6.26 -2.02 -11.47
CA PHE A 85 -5.37 -3.17 -11.59
C PHE A 85 -5.43 -4.04 -10.33
N ALA A 86 -5.25 -3.45 -9.14
CA ALA A 86 -5.37 -4.14 -7.84
C ALA A 86 -6.66 -4.94 -7.67
N LEU A 87 -7.78 -4.31 -8.08
CA LEU A 87 -9.11 -4.90 -8.00
C LEU A 87 -9.27 -6.03 -9.01
N SER A 88 -8.73 -5.87 -10.22
CA SER A 88 -8.73 -6.90 -11.27
C SER A 88 -7.95 -8.16 -10.85
N LEU A 89 -6.91 -8.01 -10.03
CA LEU A 89 -6.15 -9.13 -9.46
C LEU A 89 -6.94 -9.94 -8.41
N SER A 90 -8.11 -9.45 -8.00
CA SER A 90 -8.89 -9.98 -6.88
C SER A 90 -10.40 -10.08 -7.13
N PRO A 91 -10.90 -10.64 -8.26
CA PRO A 91 -12.35 -10.68 -8.50
C PRO A 91 -13.04 -11.64 -7.51
N GLY A 92 -14.11 -11.20 -6.85
CA GLY A 92 -15.13 -12.08 -6.28
C GLY A 92 -15.00 -12.56 -4.82
N ALA A 93 -13.85 -12.46 -4.14
CA ALA A 93 -13.77 -12.80 -2.70
C ALA A 93 -12.54 -12.24 -1.97
N ARG A 94 -11.65 -11.52 -2.68
CA ARG A 94 -10.31 -11.14 -2.20
C ARG A 94 -10.11 -9.64 -2.05
N LEU A 95 -11.19 -8.87 -1.84
CA LEU A 95 -11.12 -7.48 -1.37
C LEU A 95 -10.26 -7.32 -0.09
N LYS A 96 -10.02 -8.40 0.66
CA LYS A 96 -9.07 -8.47 1.79
C LYS A 96 -7.60 -8.24 1.43
N ARG A 97 -7.21 -8.34 0.14
CA ARG A 97 -5.82 -8.04 -0.27
C ARG A 97 -5.54 -6.56 -0.34
N LEU A 98 -6.56 -5.72 -0.54
CA LEU A 98 -6.41 -4.29 -0.67
C LEU A 98 -6.59 -3.63 0.70
N ILE A 99 -5.62 -2.83 1.12
CA ILE A 99 -5.60 -2.13 2.40
C ILE A 99 -5.50 -0.63 2.11
N PRO A 100 -6.63 0.10 2.18
CA PRO A 100 -6.63 1.54 2.03
C PRO A 100 -6.02 2.19 3.27
N VAL A 101 -5.06 3.09 3.07
CA VAL A 101 -4.40 3.88 4.11
C VAL A 101 -4.71 5.35 3.86
N LYS A 102 -5.38 6.00 4.80
CA LYS A 102 -5.60 7.44 4.78
C LYS A 102 -4.40 8.13 5.43
N CYS A 103 -3.59 8.81 4.63
CA CYS A 103 -2.39 9.50 5.12
C CYS A 103 -2.69 10.90 5.67
N LYS A 104 -3.66 11.62 5.09
CA LYS A 104 -4.01 13.00 5.44
C LYS A 104 -5.52 13.24 5.41
N THR A 105 -5.94 14.36 5.98
CA THR A 105 -7.35 14.78 5.90
C THR A 105 -7.68 15.06 4.44
N MET A 106 -8.77 14.45 3.97
CA MET A 106 -9.24 14.56 2.59
C MET A 106 -10.54 15.37 2.59
N LYS A 107 -10.76 16.12 1.52
CA LYS A 107 -12.03 16.78 1.24
C LYS A 107 -12.94 15.88 0.42
N ASN A 108 -12.35 15.06 -0.44
CA ASN A 108 -13.08 14.14 -1.31
C ASN A 108 -13.49 12.88 -0.55
N GLU A 109 -14.62 12.29 -0.95
CA GLU A 109 -15.07 11.02 -0.41
C GLU A 109 -14.23 9.86 -0.95
N PHE A 110 -14.14 8.77 -0.18
CA PHE A 110 -13.49 7.56 -0.66
C PHE A 110 -14.24 6.99 -1.86
N PRO A 111 -13.52 6.47 -2.88
CA PRO A 111 -14.12 5.75 -3.98
C PRO A 111 -15.08 4.69 -3.49
N SER A 112 -16.25 4.60 -4.12
CA SER A 112 -17.31 3.64 -3.76
C SER A 112 -16.83 2.19 -3.75
N ILE A 113 -15.81 1.88 -4.53
CA ILE A 113 -15.14 0.58 -4.60
C ILE A 113 -14.37 0.20 -3.32
N LEU A 114 -13.96 1.20 -2.52
CA LEU A 114 -13.24 1.02 -1.27
C LEU A 114 -14.12 1.13 -0.03
N ARG A 115 -15.38 1.56 -0.18
CA ARG A 115 -16.35 1.74 0.91
C ARG A 115 -16.51 0.51 1.82
N PHE A 116 -16.39 -0.68 1.23
CA PHE A 116 -16.59 -1.96 1.94
C PHE A 116 -15.31 -2.54 2.54
N ILE A 117 -14.18 -1.82 2.44
CA ILE A 117 -12.87 -2.27 2.90
C ILE A 117 -12.51 -1.54 4.19
N THR A 118 -11.85 -2.23 5.12
CA THR A 118 -11.38 -1.61 6.37
C THR A 118 -10.25 -0.62 6.08
N ILE A 119 -10.52 0.67 6.31
CA ILE A 119 -9.55 1.75 6.11
C ILE A 119 -8.64 1.86 7.33
N CYS A 120 -7.34 1.98 7.08
CA CYS A 120 -6.34 2.33 8.08
C CYS A 120 -6.15 3.85 8.09
N ASP A 121 -6.68 4.52 9.12
CA ASP A 121 -6.60 5.98 9.24
C ASP A 121 -5.40 6.42 10.10
N TYR A 122 -4.40 7.05 9.46
CA TYR A 122 -3.22 7.62 10.13
C TYR A 122 -3.51 8.99 10.78
N THR A 123 -4.57 9.67 10.35
CA THR A 123 -4.93 11.01 10.84
C THR A 123 -5.55 10.97 12.24
N ASN A 124 -6.06 9.81 12.65
CA ASN A 124 -6.69 9.63 13.95
C ASN A 124 -5.63 9.57 15.08
N PRO A 125 -5.59 10.56 15.99
CA PRO A 125 -4.57 10.63 17.05
C PRO A 125 -4.62 9.43 18.00
N CYS A 126 -5.81 8.87 18.22
CA CYS A 126 -6.01 7.74 19.14
C CYS A 126 -5.37 6.45 18.60
N THR A 127 -5.37 6.26 17.27
CA THR A 127 -4.81 5.07 16.63
C THR A 127 -3.38 5.26 16.14
N LYS A 128 -2.90 6.51 16.04
CA LYS A 128 -1.58 6.84 15.50
C LYS A 128 -0.42 6.10 16.19
N LYS A 129 -0.43 5.99 17.53
CA LYS A 129 0.63 5.30 18.30
C LYS A 129 0.81 3.82 17.94
N TRP A 130 -0.26 3.15 17.53
CA TRP A 130 -0.26 1.71 17.22
C TRP A 130 -0.50 1.45 15.73
N PHE A 131 -0.49 2.52 14.92
CA PHE A 131 -0.89 2.49 13.53
C PHE A 131 0.01 1.55 12.72
N TRP A 132 1.32 1.74 12.79
CA TRP A 132 2.29 0.93 12.04
C TRP A 132 2.24 -0.54 12.43
N MET A 133 2.13 -0.85 13.72
CA MET A 133 1.99 -2.23 14.17
C MET A 133 0.67 -2.87 13.71
N ARG A 134 -0.42 -2.10 13.68
CA ARG A 134 -1.71 -2.59 13.18
C ARG A 134 -1.70 -2.80 11.67
N LEU A 135 -1.08 -1.87 10.92
CA LEU A 135 -0.87 -2.01 9.48
C LEU A 135 0.01 -3.23 9.18
N ALA A 136 1.14 -3.39 9.89
CA ALA A 136 2.03 -4.53 9.74
C ALA A 136 1.31 -5.86 10.00
N LYS A 137 0.50 -5.95 11.07
CA LYS A 137 -0.35 -7.12 11.34
C LYS A 137 -1.32 -7.38 10.20
N SER A 138 -2.01 -6.36 9.68
CA SER A 138 -2.90 -6.49 8.52
C SER A 138 -2.16 -7.00 7.28
N LEU A 139 -0.88 -6.67 7.13
CA LEU A 139 -0.02 -7.13 6.03
C LEU A 139 0.49 -8.56 6.22
N MET A 140 0.49 -9.09 7.44
CA MET A 140 0.94 -10.45 7.79
C MET A 140 -0.15 -11.51 7.80
N LEU A 141 -1.43 -11.14 7.88
CA LEU A 141 -2.53 -12.11 7.91
C LEU A 141 -2.51 -13.01 6.65
N PRO A 142 -3.07 -14.22 6.65
CA PRO A 142 -3.20 -15.04 5.43
C PRO A 142 -4.18 -14.46 4.39
#